data_AF-A0A6C1S4C6-F1
#
_entry.id   AF-A0A6C1S4C6-F1
#
_cell.length_a   1.000
_cell.length_b   1.000
_cell.length_c   1.000
_cell.angle_alpha   90.00
_cell.angle_beta   90.00
_cell.angle_gamma   90.00
#
_symmetry.space_group_name_H-M   'P 1'
#
loop_
_entity.id
_entity.type
_entity.pdbx_description
1 polymer ?
#
loop_
_entity_poly.entity_id
_entity_poly.type
_entity_poly.pdbx_seq_one_letter_code
_entity_poly.pdbx_strand_id
1 'polypeptide(L)'
;MKDAIKTFFLFLFVSLMVMPAGCGSPEPAVRDDVCCLDGLGERRAVGFRWSVYGARRTPNTKEFWYNAAEQFNSYFDYTCPEFIWIVGNLRGGGCNLGFPADTDHELIFSAETDLYEETFRLFSDMGVRVWLSFEPGHAPVDELLHLILQQYSHHSCIVGIGIDVEWNDCSEGSKGTPVSDEDALRWISIAKEYNPDYKFMFRHWRVDVMPPTVREDVMFVSNSQMFPDFGTQVREFQRWGEAFSPAPIGFQIGYPRDRDWWGEYDNPPQFMGDSLFAAIPNLNGLYWVDFSTELVFDDIDTEKTTGNLLATAREWRAATDRLGSRYESGDRLINCGVAEVTYHQAAISDRGFPFVELICGLNDNIANYSGGSITYKCDSDLLIKLSQSDFGPAGNSTYSHYQLLVPASEEWNTVYFDFDEFAQPDWAPEVSRSIPIVKENVDAVYLVPALDYETEASATLKVKDLRLTAGN
;
A
#
# COMPACT_ATOMS: atom_id res chain seq x y z
N MET A 1 53.49 -40.00 -42.61
CA MET A 1 52.68 -39.19 -41.67
C MET A 1 51.22 -39.58 -41.91
N LYS A 2 50.84 -40.76 -41.39
CA LYS A 2 49.70 -40.99 -40.48
C LYS A 2 48.37 -40.43 -41.05
N ASP A 3 47.58 -41.19 -41.81
CA ASP A 3 46.68 -42.29 -41.39
C ASP A 3 45.74 -41.88 -40.23
N ALA A 4 44.44 -42.18 -40.17
CA ALA A 4 43.52 -42.95 -41.01
C ALA A 4 42.15 -42.99 -40.28
N ILE A 5 41.05 -43.04 -41.05
CA ILE A 5 39.94 -44.02 -40.94
C ILE A 5 39.12 -44.09 -39.61
N LYS A 6 37.78 -43.91 -39.65
CA LYS A 6 36.76 -45.00 -39.75
C LYS A 6 35.31 -44.55 -39.48
N THR A 7 34.44 -44.89 -40.42
CA THR A 7 32.98 -45.09 -40.30
C THR A 7 32.67 -46.47 -39.70
N PHE A 8 31.56 -46.66 -38.94
CA PHE A 8 30.58 -47.77 -39.11
C PHE A 8 29.40 -47.79 -38.09
N PHE A 9 28.17 -47.85 -38.64
CA PHE A 9 26.94 -48.65 -38.31
C PHE A 9 26.40 -48.77 -36.86
N LEU A 10 25.14 -48.36 -36.58
CA LEU A 10 23.83 -49.04 -36.79
C LEU A 10 23.41 -49.89 -35.57
N PHE A 11 22.30 -49.54 -34.89
CA PHE A 11 21.17 -50.46 -34.66
C PHE A 11 19.94 -49.75 -34.08
N LEU A 12 18.80 -50.21 -34.58
CA LEU A 12 17.40 -49.88 -34.34
C LEU A 12 16.94 -50.34 -32.94
N PHE A 13 16.11 -49.56 -32.24
CA PHE A 13 15.02 -50.15 -31.45
C PHE A 13 13.82 -49.18 -31.38
N VAL A 14 12.75 -49.63 -32.03
CA VAL A 14 11.38 -49.15 -31.84
C VAL A 14 10.86 -49.77 -30.54
N SER A 15 10.24 -48.98 -29.69
CA SER A 15 9.21 -49.48 -28.78
C SER A 15 8.12 -48.43 -28.61
N LEU A 16 7.04 -48.67 -29.38
CA LEU A 16 5.69 -48.25 -29.05
C LEU A 16 5.31 -48.91 -27.72
N MET A 17 4.97 -48.11 -26.71
CA MET A 17 4.09 -48.55 -25.64
C MET A 17 2.89 -47.60 -25.58
N VAL A 18 1.73 -48.23 -25.49
CA VAL A 18 0.39 -47.68 -25.50
C VAL A 18 -0.16 -47.85 -24.07
N MET A 19 -0.82 -46.79 -23.58
CA MET A 19 -1.71 -46.67 -22.38
C MET A 19 -1.04 -46.48 -21.00
N PRO A 20 -1.69 -45.81 -20.02
CA PRO A 20 -3.12 -45.44 -19.97
C PRO A 20 -3.42 -43.95 -19.69
N ALA A 21 -4.64 -43.56 -20.09
CA ALA A 21 -5.35 -42.43 -19.51
C ALA A 21 -5.69 -42.74 -18.05
N GLY A 22 -5.40 -41.80 -17.15
CA GLY A 22 -5.86 -41.83 -15.76
C GLY A 22 -4.78 -41.48 -14.76
N CYS A 23 -4.73 -40.22 -14.36
CA CYS A 23 -4.67 -39.81 -12.95
C CYS A 23 -4.77 -38.28 -12.91
N GLY A 24 -5.51 -37.78 -11.92
CA GLY A 24 -6.01 -36.41 -11.84
C GLY A 24 -4.97 -35.33 -12.09
N SER A 25 -5.43 -34.24 -12.70
CA SER A 25 -4.86 -32.93 -12.49
C SER A 25 -4.55 -32.76 -11.00
N PRO A 26 -3.31 -32.39 -10.61
CA PRO A 26 -3.13 -31.88 -9.28
C PRO A 26 -4.02 -30.64 -9.17
N GLU A 27 -4.93 -30.65 -8.21
CA GLU A 27 -5.54 -29.44 -7.69
C GLU A 27 -4.41 -28.41 -7.50
N PRO A 28 -4.63 -27.13 -7.86
CA PRO A 28 -3.68 -26.11 -7.47
C PRO A 28 -3.62 -26.16 -5.94
N ALA A 29 -2.48 -26.57 -5.41
CA ALA A 29 -2.18 -26.41 -4.01
C ALA A 29 -2.45 -24.94 -3.67
N VAL A 30 -3.42 -24.72 -2.79
CA VAL A 30 -3.58 -23.47 -2.06
C VAL A 30 -2.19 -23.21 -1.45
N ARG A 31 -1.49 -22.21 -1.98
CA ARG A 31 -0.22 -21.78 -1.42
C ARG A 31 -0.53 -20.99 -0.17
N ASP A 32 -0.27 -21.63 0.96
CA ASP A 32 -0.25 -21.06 2.32
C ASP A 32 0.94 -20.11 2.51
N ASP A 33 1.07 -19.09 1.67
CA ASP A 33 2.08 -18.03 1.86
C ASP A 33 1.38 -16.66 1.80
N VAL A 34 0.66 -16.34 2.87
CA VAL A 34 0.21 -14.98 3.18
C VAL A 34 1.45 -14.20 3.63
N CYS A 35 2.22 -13.73 2.66
CA CYS A 35 3.33 -12.81 2.86
C CYS A 35 2.81 -11.41 3.27
N CYS A 36 2.35 -11.33 4.51
CA CYS A 36 2.18 -10.13 5.32
C CYS A 36 2.25 -10.41 6.84
N LEU A 37 2.27 -11.68 7.29
CA LEU A 37 2.16 -12.00 8.71
C LEU A 37 3.36 -12.74 9.32
N ASP A 38 4.09 -13.54 8.56
CA ASP A 38 5.21 -14.33 9.11
C ASP A 38 6.57 -13.68 8.78
N GLY A 39 6.97 -12.70 9.59
CA GLY A 39 8.34 -12.16 9.54
C GLY A 39 8.53 -10.70 9.94
N LEU A 40 7.46 -9.99 10.30
CA LEU A 40 7.52 -8.65 10.88
C LEU A 40 7.40 -8.78 12.40
N GLY A 41 8.40 -8.36 13.16
CA GLY A 41 8.08 -7.84 14.49
C GLY A 41 7.06 -6.71 14.28
N GLU A 42 5.81 -6.95 14.70
CA GLU A 42 4.63 -6.08 14.61
C GLU A 42 4.91 -4.67 14.05
N ARG A 43 4.91 -4.51 12.71
CA ARG A 43 4.99 -3.16 12.14
C ARG A 43 3.74 -2.39 12.56
N ARG A 44 3.97 -1.21 13.14
CA ARG A 44 2.94 -0.26 13.54
C ARG A 44 2.22 0.28 12.30
N ALA A 45 1.03 0.81 12.48
CA ALA A 45 0.22 1.38 11.43
C ALA A 45 0.00 2.88 11.67
N VAL A 46 0.00 3.62 10.58
CA VAL A 46 -0.58 4.97 10.54
C VAL A 46 -1.48 5.09 9.33
N GLY A 47 -2.51 5.91 9.44
CA GLY A 47 -3.38 6.21 8.32
C GLY A 47 -4.65 6.86 8.80
N PHE A 48 -5.80 6.38 8.36
CA PHE A 48 -7.04 7.15 8.52
C PHE A 48 -8.20 6.33 9.03
N ARG A 49 -9.09 7.01 9.76
CA ARG A 49 -10.47 6.57 9.91
C ARG A 49 -11.30 7.25 8.84
N TRP A 50 -12.04 6.45 8.07
CA TRP A 50 -12.88 6.93 6.97
C TRP A 50 -14.36 6.58 7.20
N SER A 51 -15.27 7.54 6.95
CA SER A 51 -16.70 7.28 6.75
C SER A 51 -17.29 8.14 5.64
N VAL A 52 -18.41 7.67 5.08
CA VAL A 52 -19.21 8.41 4.09
C VAL A 52 -19.68 9.79 4.58
N TYR A 53 -19.78 9.99 5.91
CA TYR A 53 -20.26 11.23 6.49
C TYR A 53 -19.17 12.18 6.96
N GLY A 54 -17.94 11.71 7.19
CA GLY A 54 -16.79 12.57 7.47
C GLY A 54 -16.07 13.00 6.18
N ALA A 55 -15.98 12.13 5.18
CA ALA A 55 -15.40 12.38 3.86
C ALA A 55 -16.28 13.26 2.93
N ARG A 56 -17.04 14.22 3.48
CA ARG A 56 -18.01 15.04 2.72
C ARG A 56 -17.38 16.16 1.89
N ARG A 57 -16.06 16.30 1.90
CA ARG A 57 -15.34 17.36 1.22
C ARG A 57 -14.44 16.79 0.11
N THR A 58 -14.09 17.65 -0.84
CA THR A 58 -13.46 17.27 -2.11
C THR A 58 -11.97 17.65 -2.10
N PRO A 59 -11.08 16.78 -2.61
CA PRO A 59 -11.37 15.54 -3.33
C PRO A 59 -11.62 14.33 -2.42
N ASN A 60 -12.72 13.59 -2.67
CA ASN A 60 -13.01 12.31 -2.02
C ASN A 60 -12.85 11.17 -3.04
N THR A 61 -11.62 10.95 -3.50
CA THR A 61 -11.27 9.89 -4.46
C THR A 61 -10.41 8.82 -3.79
N LYS A 62 -10.40 7.60 -4.33
CA LYS A 62 -9.56 6.51 -3.81
C LYS A 62 -8.06 6.86 -3.88
N GLU A 63 -7.65 7.60 -4.91
CA GLU A 63 -6.29 8.09 -5.09
C GLU A 63 -5.91 9.14 -4.03
N PHE A 64 -6.83 10.05 -3.68
CA PHE A 64 -6.60 11.01 -2.59
C PHE A 64 -6.31 10.28 -1.28
N TRP A 65 -7.15 9.32 -0.90
CA TRP A 65 -6.97 8.58 0.34
C TRP A 65 -5.68 7.79 0.37
N TYR A 66 -5.33 7.10 -0.71
CA TYR A 66 -4.04 6.43 -0.81
C TYR A 66 -2.88 7.42 -0.62
N ASN A 67 -2.87 8.54 -1.36
CA ASN A 67 -1.79 9.53 -1.27
C ASN A 67 -1.68 10.17 0.12
N ALA A 68 -2.81 10.41 0.79
CA ALA A 68 -2.83 10.92 2.16
C ALA A 68 -2.25 9.90 3.14
N ALA A 69 -2.60 8.62 2.99
CA ALA A 69 -2.04 7.54 3.81
C ALA A 69 -0.54 7.38 3.59
N GLU A 70 -0.07 7.48 2.36
CA GLU A 70 1.37 7.46 2.06
C GLU A 70 2.09 8.68 2.62
N GLN A 71 1.50 9.87 2.53
CA GLN A 71 2.09 11.06 3.14
C GLN A 71 2.18 10.90 4.65
N PHE A 72 1.13 10.42 5.32
CA PHE A 72 1.17 10.19 6.76
C PHE A 72 2.19 9.09 7.12
N ASN A 73 2.24 8.00 6.36
CA ASN A 73 3.21 6.93 6.51
C ASN A 73 4.65 7.42 6.31
N SER A 74 4.88 8.38 5.40
CA SER A 74 6.21 8.91 5.11
C SER A 74 6.87 9.60 6.29
N TYR A 75 6.10 10.00 7.30
CA TYR A 75 6.59 10.62 8.52
C TYR A 75 7.29 9.64 9.47
N PHE A 76 7.16 8.33 9.25
CA PHE A 76 7.71 7.29 10.14
C PHE A 76 8.41 6.16 9.36
N ASP A 77 9.53 5.67 9.89
CA ASP A 77 10.36 4.67 9.20
C ASP A 77 9.88 3.21 9.33
N TYR A 78 8.96 2.93 10.27
CA TYR A 78 8.58 1.57 10.65
C TYR A 78 7.06 1.32 10.64
N THR A 79 6.33 2.15 9.90
CA THR A 79 4.87 2.03 9.79
C THR A 79 4.44 1.50 8.42
N CYS A 80 3.19 1.04 8.36
CA CYS A 80 2.50 0.80 7.10
C CYS A 80 1.20 1.63 7.03
N PRO A 81 0.76 2.02 5.82
CA PRO A 81 -0.53 2.65 5.62
C PRO A 81 -1.67 1.72 6.05
N GLU A 82 -2.57 2.22 6.89
CA GLU A 82 -3.74 1.46 7.35
C GLU A 82 -4.99 2.32 7.52
N PHE A 83 -6.14 1.75 7.20
CA PHE A 83 -7.44 2.39 7.36
C PHE A 83 -8.34 1.65 8.34
N ILE A 84 -9.09 2.43 9.13
CA ILE A 84 -10.38 1.98 9.67
C ILE A 84 -11.46 2.49 8.72
N TRP A 85 -12.03 1.60 7.92
CA TRP A 85 -12.98 1.95 6.87
C TRP A 85 -14.41 1.57 7.26
N ILE A 86 -15.27 2.57 7.50
CA ILE A 86 -16.65 2.31 7.93
C ILE A 86 -17.52 1.97 6.73
N VAL A 87 -17.86 0.69 6.62
CA VAL A 87 -18.67 0.12 5.54
C VAL A 87 -20.16 0.00 5.89
N GLY A 88 -20.50 0.13 7.17
CA GLY A 88 -21.88 0.16 7.67
C GLY A 88 -22.07 1.29 8.68
N ASN A 89 -23.01 2.20 8.45
CA ASN A 89 -23.20 3.40 9.29
C ASN A 89 -24.54 3.31 10.02
N LEU A 90 -24.63 3.92 11.20
CA LEU A 90 -25.89 3.98 11.93
C LEU A 90 -26.94 4.73 11.08
N ARG A 91 -28.12 4.14 10.93
CA ARG A 91 -29.26 4.79 10.29
C ARG A 91 -30.54 4.44 11.04
N GLY A 92 -31.13 5.44 11.69
CA GLY A 92 -32.28 5.22 12.56
C GLY A 92 -31.88 4.32 13.73
N GLY A 93 -32.54 3.17 13.87
CA GLY A 93 -32.18 2.15 14.87
C GLY A 93 -31.37 0.97 14.33
N GLY A 94 -30.90 1.03 13.07
CA GLY A 94 -30.20 -0.08 12.42
C GLY A 94 -28.92 0.34 11.71
N CYS A 95 -28.42 -0.51 10.83
CA CYS A 95 -27.16 -0.33 10.10
C CYS A 95 -27.42 -0.17 8.60
N ASN A 96 -26.81 0.83 7.98
CA ASN A 96 -26.87 1.07 6.54
C ASN A 96 -25.52 0.76 5.90
N LEU A 97 -25.45 -0.39 5.23
CA LEU A 97 -24.31 -0.88 4.46
C LEU A 97 -24.11 -0.07 3.18
N GLY A 98 -22.87 0.25 2.86
CA GLY A 98 -22.47 0.98 1.65
C GLY A 98 -22.35 0.11 0.40
N PHE A 99 -23.01 -1.05 0.38
CA PHE A 99 -23.03 -1.99 -0.74
C PHE A 99 -24.36 -2.75 -0.77
N PRO A 100 -24.73 -3.39 -1.90
CA PRO A 100 -25.91 -4.24 -1.98
C PRO A 100 -25.76 -5.49 -1.11
N ALA A 101 -26.73 -5.75 -0.24
CA ALA A 101 -26.73 -6.91 0.64
C ALA A 101 -28.02 -7.72 0.44
N ASP A 102 -27.91 -9.04 0.44
CA ASP A 102 -29.04 -9.96 0.38
C ASP A 102 -29.49 -10.33 1.79
N THR A 103 -30.44 -9.55 2.33
CA THR A 103 -31.01 -9.74 3.67
C THR A 103 -32.46 -9.26 3.72
N ASP A 104 -33.28 -9.97 4.47
CA ASP A 104 -34.66 -9.59 4.79
C ASP A 104 -34.77 -8.89 6.17
N HIS A 105 -33.65 -8.65 6.86
CA HIS A 105 -33.67 -8.09 8.21
C HIS A 105 -34.04 -6.60 8.19
N GLU A 106 -35.11 -6.21 8.91
CA GLU A 106 -35.70 -4.87 8.84
C GLU A 106 -34.79 -3.73 9.33
N LEU A 107 -33.76 -4.06 10.12
CA LEU A 107 -32.75 -3.12 10.63
C LEU A 107 -31.44 -3.11 9.83
N ILE A 108 -31.35 -3.88 8.75
CA ILE A 108 -30.19 -3.84 7.87
C ILE A 108 -30.63 -3.21 6.54
N PHE A 109 -30.04 -2.07 6.23
CA PHE A 109 -30.25 -1.35 4.99
C PHE A 109 -29.01 -1.47 4.12
N SER A 110 -29.17 -1.38 2.79
CA SER A 110 -28.07 -1.51 1.84
C SER A 110 -28.13 -0.43 0.77
N ALA A 111 -26.98 -0.08 0.21
CA ALA A 111 -26.89 0.75 -0.98
C ALA A 111 -27.27 -0.05 -2.24
N GLU A 112 -27.66 0.64 -3.31
CA GLU A 112 -27.94 -0.01 -4.62
C GLU A 112 -26.67 -0.38 -5.40
N THR A 113 -25.54 0.25 -5.05
CA THR A 113 -24.24 0.05 -5.68
C THR A 113 -23.16 -0.04 -4.62
N ASP A 114 -22.09 -0.78 -4.92
CA ASP A 114 -20.94 -0.90 -4.02
C ASP A 114 -20.11 0.39 -4.08
N LEU A 115 -19.93 1.02 -2.92
CA LEU A 115 -19.18 2.26 -2.79
C LEU A 115 -17.68 2.06 -2.58
N TYR A 116 -17.22 0.84 -2.29
CA TYR A 116 -15.89 0.56 -1.73
C TYR A 116 -15.03 -0.39 -2.58
N GLU A 117 -15.64 -1.21 -3.45
CA GLU A 117 -14.96 -2.25 -4.22
C GLU A 117 -13.72 -1.74 -5.00
N GLU A 118 -13.84 -0.60 -5.70
CA GLU A 118 -12.69 -0.05 -6.43
C GLU A 118 -11.57 0.46 -5.51
N THR A 119 -11.94 0.98 -4.34
CA THR A 119 -10.98 1.47 -3.35
C THR A 119 -10.22 0.31 -2.73
N PHE A 120 -10.90 -0.77 -2.34
CA PHE A 120 -10.25 -1.94 -1.75
C PHE A 120 -9.40 -2.71 -2.76
N ARG A 121 -9.76 -2.68 -4.05
CA ARG A 121 -8.88 -3.16 -5.12
C ARG A 121 -7.58 -2.36 -5.18
N LEU A 122 -7.66 -1.03 -5.24
CA LEU A 122 -6.47 -0.17 -5.22
C LEU A 122 -5.62 -0.43 -3.97
N PHE A 123 -6.24 -0.52 -2.80
CA PHE A 123 -5.52 -0.78 -1.55
C PHE A 123 -4.86 -2.16 -1.51
N SER A 124 -5.51 -3.18 -2.09
CA SER A 124 -4.93 -4.52 -2.23
C SER A 124 -3.70 -4.51 -3.14
N ASP A 125 -3.76 -3.76 -4.24
CA ASP A 125 -2.65 -3.63 -5.19
C ASP A 125 -1.45 -2.90 -4.56
N MET A 126 -1.71 -1.95 -3.66
CA MET A 126 -0.68 -1.10 -3.04
C MET A 126 -0.17 -1.59 -1.68
N GLY A 127 -0.74 -2.67 -1.15
CA GLY A 127 -0.37 -3.21 0.16
C GLY A 127 -0.76 -2.30 1.33
N VAL A 128 -1.86 -1.55 1.18
CA VAL A 128 -2.52 -0.80 2.27
C VAL A 128 -3.33 -1.80 3.10
N ARG A 129 -3.34 -1.66 4.42
CA ARG A 129 -4.15 -2.50 5.32
C ARG A 129 -5.50 -1.85 5.63
N VAL A 130 -6.55 -2.64 5.80
CA VAL A 130 -7.91 -2.15 6.06
C VAL A 130 -8.58 -2.98 7.15
N TRP A 131 -9.02 -2.29 8.20
CA TRP A 131 -10.03 -2.77 9.13
C TRP A 131 -11.40 -2.35 8.64
N LEU A 132 -12.23 -3.33 8.28
CA LEU A 132 -13.64 -3.07 8.03
C LEU A 132 -14.31 -2.67 9.35
N SER A 133 -15.15 -1.64 9.33
CA SER A 133 -15.84 -1.17 10.54
C SER A 133 -17.32 -0.92 10.29
N PHE A 134 -18.15 -1.15 11.28
CA PHE A 134 -19.57 -0.87 11.19
C PHE A 134 -20.18 -0.38 12.51
N GLU A 135 -21.29 0.35 12.38
CA GLU A 135 -22.09 0.94 13.45
C GLU A 135 -23.47 0.22 13.44
N PRO A 136 -23.69 -0.80 14.30
CA PRO A 136 -24.80 -1.74 14.10
C PRO A 136 -26.18 -1.19 14.50
N GLY A 137 -26.25 -0.28 15.47
CA GLY A 137 -27.52 0.05 16.12
C GLY A 137 -28.10 -1.21 16.79
N HIS A 138 -29.38 -1.48 16.56
CA HIS A 138 -30.06 -2.71 17.01
C HIS A 138 -30.02 -3.85 15.99
N ALA A 139 -29.30 -3.70 14.87
CA ALA A 139 -29.16 -4.76 13.89
C ALA A 139 -28.33 -5.93 14.45
N PRO A 140 -28.63 -7.19 14.05
CA PRO A 140 -27.91 -8.36 14.53
C PRO A 140 -26.47 -8.34 14.04
N VAL A 141 -25.53 -8.25 15.00
CA VAL A 141 -24.09 -8.13 14.71
C VAL A 141 -23.58 -9.31 13.88
N ASP A 142 -23.98 -10.55 14.19
CA ASP A 142 -23.54 -11.74 13.47
C ASP A 142 -23.90 -11.69 11.98
N GLU A 143 -25.13 -11.28 11.65
CA GLU A 143 -25.58 -11.16 10.26
C GLU A 143 -24.79 -10.06 9.53
N LEU A 144 -24.56 -8.92 10.18
CA LEU A 144 -23.72 -7.85 9.62
C LEU A 144 -22.30 -8.33 9.35
N LEU A 145 -21.69 -9.09 10.26
CA LEU A 145 -20.35 -9.65 10.08
C LEU A 145 -20.31 -10.57 8.85
N HIS A 146 -21.27 -11.47 8.71
CA HIS A 146 -21.34 -12.36 7.55
C HIS A 146 -21.53 -11.59 6.24
N LEU A 147 -22.45 -10.63 6.19
CA LEU A 147 -22.70 -9.83 4.99
C LEU A 147 -21.46 -9.03 4.57
N ILE A 148 -20.80 -8.36 5.52
CA ILE A 148 -19.61 -7.53 5.25
C ILE A 148 -18.42 -8.40 4.82
N LEU A 149 -18.15 -9.49 5.53
CA LEU A 149 -17.01 -10.36 5.22
C LEU A 149 -17.23 -11.14 3.93
N GLN A 150 -18.46 -11.59 3.65
CA GLN A 150 -18.78 -12.20 2.37
C GLN A 150 -18.54 -11.24 1.21
N GLN A 151 -18.81 -9.94 1.40
CA GLN A 151 -18.60 -8.93 0.38
C GLN A 151 -17.13 -8.59 0.15
N TYR A 152 -16.29 -8.52 1.20
CA TYR A 152 -14.95 -7.92 1.07
C TYR A 152 -13.76 -8.82 1.43
N SER A 153 -13.97 -10.01 1.99
CA SER A 153 -12.86 -10.87 2.44
C SER A 153 -11.94 -11.38 1.33
N HIS A 154 -12.32 -11.25 0.05
CA HIS A 154 -11.46 -11.60 -1.08
C HIS A 154 -10.35 -10.59 -1.36
N HIS A 155 -10.42 -9.38 -0.79
CA HIS A 155 -9.41 -8.35 -0.95
C HIS A 155 -8.23 -8.59 0.02
N SER A 156 -7.01 -8.67 -0.51
CA SER A 156 -5.81 -8.92 0.33
C SER A 156 -5.46 -7.75 1.26
N CYS A 157 -6.05 -6.57 1.06
CA CYS A 157 -5.90 -5.44 1.99
C CYS A 157 -6.66 -5.61 3.30
N ILE A 158 -7.68 -6.48 3.37
CA ILE A 158 -8.48 -6.65 4.59
C ILE A 158 -7.68 -7.43 5.62
N VAL A 159 -7.47 -6.84 6.80
CA VAL A 159 -6.75 -7.47 7.92
C VAL A 159 -7.68 -7.93 9.04
N GLY A 160 -8.92 -7.46 9.00
CA GLY A 160 -9.92 -7.79 10.00
C GLY A 160 -11.16 -6.91 9.88
N ILE A 161 -12.04 -7.08 10.86
CA ILE A 161 -13.31 -6.38 10.97
C ILE A 161 -13.53 -5.93 12.40
N GLY A 162 -14.32 -4.88 12.61
CA GLY A 162 -14.62 -4.39 13.93
C GLY A 162 -15.93 -3.65 14.06
N ILE A 163 -16.39 -3.62 15.30
CA ILE A 163 -17.61 -2.94 15.72
C ILE A 163 -17.25 -1.60 16.36
N ASP A 164 -18.00 -0.56 16.03
CA ASP A 164 -18.09 0.61 16.90
C ASP A 164 -19.07 0.34 18.03
N VAL A 165 -18.52 0.07 19.21
CA VAL A 165 -19.31 -0.31 20.40
C VAL A 165 -20.18 0.86 20.85
N GLU A 166 -19.88 2.11 20.48
CA GLU A 166 -20.74 3.27 20.75
C GLU A 166 -22.18 3.02 20.28
N TRP A 167 -22.31 2.26 19.19
CA TRP A 167 -23.55 1.99 18.49
C TRP A 167 -24.07 0.56 18.71
N ASN A 168 -23.53 -0.19 19.69
CA ASN A 168 -23.94 -1.56 19.96
C ASN A 168 -25.28 -1.63 20.72
N ASP A 169 -26.28 -2.29 20.12
CA ASP A 169 -27.64 -2.47 20.64
C ASP A 169 -28.26 -1.16 21.16
N CYS A 170 -28.15 -0.11 20.34
CA CYS A 170 -28.56 1.20 20.81
C CYS A 170 -28.99 2.15 19.69
N SER A 171 -29.68 3.22 20.09
CA SER A 171 -30.10 4.31 19.20
C SER A 171 -29.28 5.58 19.44
N GLU A 172 -29.42 6.55 18.54
CA GLU A 172 -28.66 7.79 18.54
C GLU A 172 -28.69 8.51 19.91
N GLY A 173 -27.51 8.83 20.46
CA GLY A 173 -27.36 9.52 21.75
C GLY A 173 -27.19 8.63 22.99
N SER A 174 -27.18 7.31 22.82
CA SER A 174 -26.76 6.35 23.86
C SER A 174 -25.23 6.07 23.78
N LYS A 175 -24.70 5.25 24.70
CA LYS A 175 -23.24 4.97 24.81
C LYS A 175 -22.91 3.48 24.64
N GLY A 176 -23.70 2.80 23.81
CA GLY A 176 -23.60 1.36 23.58
C GLY A 176 -23.95 0.47 24.77
N THR A 177 -24.36 -0.76 24.46
CA THR A 177 -24.41 -1.87 25.41
C THR A 177 -23.01 -2.48 25.55
N PRO A 178 -22.50 -2.71 26.78
CA PRO A 178 -21.22 -3.38 27.00
C PRO A 178 -21.13 -4.73 26.29
N VAL A 179 -19.98 -5.01 25.68
CA VAL A 179 -19.71 -6.29 25.01
C VAL A 179 -19.17 -7.30 26.03
N SER A 180 -19.79 -8.48 26.10
CA SER A 180 -19.31 -9.57 26.94
C SER A 180 -18.13 -10.31 26.30
N ASP A 181 -17.35 -11.05 27.08
CA ASP A 181 -16.30 -11.93 26.52
C ASP A 181 -16.90 -13.00 25.60
N GLU A 182 -18.12 -13.48 25.88
CA GLU A 182 -18.84 -14.47 25.06
C GLU A 182 -19.17 -13.90 23.68
N ASP A 183 -19.72 -12.68 23.62
CA ASP A 183 -20.00 -12.00 22.36
C ASP A 183 -18.72 -11.73 21.58
N ALA A 184 -17.67 -11.26 22.27
CA ALA A 184 -16.40 -10.99 21.64
C ALA A 184 -15.79 -12.24 20.99
N LEU A 185 -15.74 -13.36 21.72
CA LEU A 185 -15.22 -14.62 21.21
C LEU A 185 -16.06 -15.16 20.05
N ARG A 186 -17.39 -15.00 20.10
CA ARG A 186 -18.29 -15.37 19.01
C ARG A 186 -18.00 -14.55 17.76
N TRP A 187 -17.84 -13.24 17.86
CA TRP A 187 -17.57 -12.38 16.72
C TRP A 187 -16.17 -12.58 16.11
N ILE A 188 -15.16 -12.84 16.96
CA ILE A 188 -13.83 -13.25 16.51
C ILE A 188 -13.92 -14.57 15.73
N SER A 189 -14.69 -15.54 16.23
CA SER A 189 -14.89 -16.82 15.54
C SER A 189 -15.49 -16.63 14.16
N ILE A 190 -16.53 -15.78 14.04
CA ILE A 190 -17.16 -15.46 12.74
C ILE A 190 -16.12 -14.85 11.78
N ALA A 191 -15.31 -13.89 12.23
CA ALA A 191 -14.27 -13.31 11.38
C ALA A 191 -13.29 -14.38 10.85
N LYS A 192 -12.92 -15.33 11.72
CA LYS A 192 -11.99 -16.41 11.40
C LYS A 192 -12.55 -17.50 10.47
N GLU A 193 -13.87 -17.61 10.33
CA GLU A 193 -14.48 -18.50 9.33
C GLU A 193 -14.16 -18.06 7.89
N TYR A 194 -13.96 -16.76 7.67
CA TYR A 194 -13.61 -16.20 6.35
C TYR A 194 -12.10 -16.21 6.09
N ASN A 195 -11.30 -15.92 7.12
CA ASN A 195 -9.86 -16.02 7.06
C ASN A 195 -9.30 -16.27 8.47
N PRO A 196 -8.58 -17.39 8.71
CA PRO A 196 -8.08 -17.74 10.04
C PRO A 196 -7.12 -16.72 10.65
N ASP A 197 -6.52 -15.85 9.82
CA ASP A 197 -5.61 -14.80 10.25
C ASP A 197 -6.32 -13.51 10.67
N TYR A 198 -7.60 -13.36 10.34
CA TYR A 198 -8.37 -12.16 10.69
C TYR A 198 -8.43 -11.93 12.18
N LYS A 199 -8.37 -10.64 12.50
CA LYS A 199 -8.46 -10.08 13.84
C LYS A 199 -9.79 -9.34 13.99
N PHE A 200 -10.19 -9.09 15.23
CA PHE A 200 -11.40 -8.33 15.54
C PHE A 200 -11.09 -7.01 16.26
N MET A 201 -11.61 -5.90 15.74
CA MET A 201 -11.42 -4.58 16.34
C MET A 201 -12.63 -4.18 17.19
N PHE A 202 -12.39 -3.76 18.42
CA PHE A 202 -13.39 -3.09 19.27
C PHE A 202 -13.06 -1.61 19.38
N ARG A 203 -13.99 -0.74 18.98
CA ARG A 203 -13.82 0.72 19.06
C ARG A 203 -14.77 1.35 20.08
N HIS A 204 -14.25 2.18 20.98
CA HIS A 204 -14.99 3.05 21.91
C HIS A 204 -14.02 3.97 22.67
N TRP A 205 -14.51 5.01 23.34
CA TRP A 205 -13.73 5.83 24.29
C TRP A 205 -13.83 5.37 25.76
N ARG A 206 -14.52 4.26 26.04
CA ARG A 206 -14.78 3.77 27.41
C ARG A 206 -14.22 2.37 27.56
N VAL A 207 -13.47 2.17 28.64
CA VAL A 207 -12.93 0.84 28.98
C VAL A 207 -14.03 -0.11 29.45
N ASP A 208 -15.02 0.40 30.18
CA ASP A 208 -16.03 -0.41 30.88
C ASP A 208 -17.13 -1.00 29.98
N VAL A 209 -17.11 -0.68 28.69
CA VAL A 209 -18.00 -1.27 27.67
C VAL A 209 -17.29 -2.29 26.78
N MET A 210 -15.97 -2.43 26.94
CA MET A 210 -15.17 -3.38 26.18
C MET A 210 -15.19 -4.78 26.81
N PRO A 211 -14.90 -5.83 26.02
CA PRO A 211 -14.69 -7.17 26.52
C PRO A 211 -13.66 -7.20 27.68
N PRO A 212 -14.05 -7.66 28.88
CA PRO A 212 -13.22 -7.50 30.07
C PRO A 212 -11.90 -8.28 30.00
N THR A 213 -11.87 -9.48 29.40
CA THR A 213 -10.69 -10.36 29.46
C THR A 213 -10.13 -10.81 28.12
N VAL A 214 -10.86 -10.69 27.02
CA VAL A 214 -10.37 -11.09 25.68
C VAL A 214 -9.18 -10.21 25.25
N ARG A 215 -8.04 -10.82 24.90
CA ARG A 215 -6.82 -10.12 24.46
C ARG A 215 -6.13 -10.74 23.24
N GLU A 216 -6.52 -11.96 22.87
CA GLU A 216 -6.00 -12.66 21.70
C GLU A 216 -6.85 -12.32 20.47
N ASP A 217 -6.19 -12.19 19.31
CA ASP A 217 -6.81 -11.91 18.02
C ASP A 217 -7.67 -10.64 17.96
N VAL A 218 -7.41 -9.68 18.85
CA VAL A 218 -8.17 -8.43 18.96
C VAL A 218 -7.29 -7.19 18.91
N MET A 219 -7.87 -6.08 18.49
CA MET A 219 -7.32 -4.74 18.64
C MET A 219 -8.35 -3.83 19.33
N PHE A 220 -7.91 -3.03 20.30
CA PHE A 220 -8.78 -2.04 20.96
C PHE A 220 -8.46 -0.62 20.51
N VAL A 221 -9.43 0.05 19.90
CA VAL A 221 -9.25 1.41 19.37
C VAL A 221 -10.00 2.42 20.22
N SER A 222 -9.29 3.42 20.75
CA SER A 222 -9.94 4.56 21.37
C SER A 222 -10.26 5.65 20.34
N ASN A 223 -11.50 6.13 20.41
CA ASN A 223 -12.00 7.28 19.67
C ASN A 223 -12.31 8.47 20.60
N SER A 224 -11.64 8.56 21.75
CA SER A 224 -11.73 9.72 22.66
C SER A 224 -11.36 11.02 21.94
N GLN A 225 -12.04 12.12 22.31
CA GLN A 225 -11.83 13.46 21.78
C GLN A 225 -12.26 14.51 22.81
N MET A 226 -12.13 15.80 22.47
CA MET A 226 -12.46 16.94 23.35
C MET A 226 -11.52 17.07 24.54
N PHE A 227 -10.22 16.89 24.28
CA PHE A 227 -9.16 17.08 25.25
C PHE A 227 -8.82 18.56 25.41
N PRO A 228 -8.52 19.02 26.64
CA PRO A 228 -8.12 20.40 26.87
C PRO A 228 -6.73 20.74 26.29
N ASP A 229 -5.85 19.75 26.18
CA ASP A 229 -4.49 19.87 25.67
C ASP A 229 -3.92 18.49 25.27
N PHE A 230 -2.84 18.50 24.49
CA PHE A 230 -2.19 17.26 24.03
C PHE A 230 -1.67 16.39 25.19
N GLY A 231 -1.13 16.98 26.25
CA GLY A 231 -0.63 16.23 27.40
C GLY A 231 -1.74 15.45 28.13
N THR A 232 -2.96 15.97 28.13
CA THR A 232 -4.15 15.29 28.67
C THR A 232 -4.58 14.12 27.78
N GLN A 233 -4.53 14.29 26.45
CA GLN A 233 -4.76 13.19 25.51
C GLN A 233 -3.75 12.05 25.73
N VAL A 234 -2.44 12.36 25.80
CA VAL A 234 -1.39 11.35 26.03
C VAL A 234 -1.64 10.55 27.31
N ARG A 235 -2.02 11.22 28.42
CA ARG A 235 -2.31 10.52 29.70
C ARG A 235 -3.55 9.63 29.63
N GLU A 236 -4.57 9.99 28.87
CA GLU A 236 -5.75 9.15 28.68
C GLU A 236 -5.40 7.92 27.83
N PHE A 237 -4.70 8.14 26.72
CA PHE A 237 -4.23 7.08 25.84
C PHE A 237 -3.24 6.11 26.52
N GLN A 238 -2.39 6.59 27.43
CA GLN A 238 -1.58 5.70 28.27
C GLN A 238 -2.42 4.77 29.13
N ARG A 239 -3.49 5.29 29.76
CA ARG A 239 -4.41 4.46 30.57
C ARG A 239 -5.17 3.46 29.70
N TRP A 240 -5.52 3.84 28.48
CA TRP A 240 -6.11 2.92 27.49
C TRP A 240 -5.14 1.77 27.18
N GLY A 241 -3.88 2.08 26.87
CA GLY A 241 -2.84 1.08 26.63
C GLY A 241 -2.61 0.15 27.81
N GLU A 242 -2.58 0.69 29.04
CA GLU A 242 -2.47 -0.09 30.28
C GLU A 242 -3.67 -1.03 30.50
N ALA A 243 -4.90 -0.56 30.23
CA ALA A 243 -6.12 -1.34 30.44
C ALA A 243 -6.24 -2.56 29.51
N PHE A 244 -5.73 -2.44 28.28
CA PHE A 244 -5.83 -3.48 27.25
C PHE A 244 -4.53 -4.24 27.00
N SER A 245 -3.44 -3.93 27.72
CA SER A 245 -2.22 -4.73 27.65
C SER A 245 -2.48 -6.22 27.99
N PRO A 246 -1.87 -7.18 27.28
CA PRO A 246 -0.87 -7.03 26.22
C PRO A 246 -1.44 -6.88 24.81
N ALA A 247 -2.77 -6.76 24.62
CA ALA A 247 -3.35 -6.64 23.29
C ALA A 247 -2.85 -5.37 22.57
N PRO A 248 -2.73 -5.41 21.24
CA PRO A 248 -2.46 -4.22 20.45
C PRO A 248 -3.61 -3.23 20.59
N ILE A 249 -3.27 -1.94 20.59
CA ILE A 249 -4.25 -0.86 20.65
C ILE A 249 -4.04 0.14 19.51
N GLY A 250 -5.08 0.91 19.24
CA GLY A 250 -4.97 2.05 18.33
C GLY A 250 -5.72 3.28 18.81
N PHE A 251 -5.46 4.42 18.18
CA PHE A 251 -6.08 5.70 18.51
C PHE A 251 -6.59 6.42 17.28
N GLN A 252 -7.80 6.96 17.35
CA GLN A 252 -8.26 7.99 16.43
C GLN A 252 -7.83 9.36 16.95
N ILE A 253 -7.20 10.15 16.08
CA ILE A 253 -6.68 11.48 16.39
C ILE A 253 -7.08 12.51 15.34
N GLY A 254 -6.80 13.78 15.61
CA GLY A 254 -7.05 14.88 14.67
C GLY A 254 -8.48 15.40 14.69
N TYR A 255 -9.30 15.08 15.70
CA TYR A 255 -10.67 15.57 15.77
C TYR A 255 -10.74 17.10 15.70
N PRO A 256 -11.69 17.69 14.94
CA PRO A 256 -11.85 19.14 14.85
C PRO A 256 -12.07 19.81 16.22
N ARG A 257 -12.63 19.09 17.19
CA ARG A 257 -12.86 19.57 18.56
C ARG A 257 -11.58 19.84 19.34
N ASP A 258 -10.49 19.21 18.94
CA ASP A 258 -9.18 19.30 19.59
C ASP A 258 -8.24 20.28 18.84
N ARG A 259 -8.73 20.90 17.76
CA ARG A 259 -7.91 21.69 16.82
C ARG A 259 -7.24 22.89 17.45
N ASP A 260 -7.85 23.47 18.48
CA ASP A 260 -7.32 24.66 19.14
C ASP A 260 -5.90 24.47 19.65
N TRP A 261 -5.49 23.23 19.99
CA TRP A 261 -4.11 22.93 20.38
C TRP A 261 -3.33 22.14 19.33
N TRP A 262 -3.93 21.14 18.64
CA TRP A 262 -3.13 20.38 17.67
C TRP A 262 -2.81 21.20 16.42
N GLY A 263 -3.65 22.18 16.08
CA GLY A 263 -3.42 23.07 14.95
C GLY A 263 -2.30 24.09 15.18
N GLU A 264 -1.70 24.13 16.37
CA GLU A 264 -0.54 24.96 16.68
C GLU A 264 0.80 24.31 16.27
N TYR A 265 0.80 23.01 15.92
CA TYR A 265 1.99 22.29 15.46
C TYR A 265 2.19 22.46 13.96
N ASP A 266 3.45 22.58 13.51
CA ASP A 266 3.78 22.71 12.08
C ASP A 266 3.39 21.46 11.27
N ASN A 267 3.63 20.27 11.83
CA ASN A 267 3.18 18.99 11.28
C ASN A 267 2.50 18.18 12.39
N PRO A 268 1.20 18.42 12.66
CA PRO A 268 0.49 17.78 13.77
C PRO A 268 0.50 16.25 13.69
N PRO A 269 0.22 15.59 12.54
CA PRO A 269 0.27 14.13 12.46
C PRO A 269 1.63 13.55 12.87
N GLN A 270 2.74 14.13 12.40
CA GLN A 270 4.09 13.67 12.77
C GLN A 270 4.38 13.89 14.25
N PHE A 271 4.22 15.12 14.74
CA PHE A 271 4.54 15.48 16.13
C PHE A 271 3.75 14.64 17.14
N MET A 272 2.44 14.47 16.89
CA MET A 272 1.57 13.68 17.74
C MET A 272 1.92 12.19 17.67
N GLY A 273 2.19 11.67 16.46
CA GLY A 273 2.57 10.28 16.26
C GLY A 273 3.85 9.91 17.00
N ASP A 274 4.92 10.69 16.85
CA ASP A 274 6.20 10.47 17.54
C ASP A 274 6.01 10.43 19.06
N SER A 275 5.23 11.38 19.59
CA SER A 275 4.96 11.48 21.02
C SER A 275 4.18 10.29 21.56
N LEU A 276 3.15 9.83 20.83
CA LEU A 276 2.32 8.70 21.24
C LEU A 276 3.05 7.37 21.12
N PHE A 277 3.78 7.16 20.01
CA PHE A 277 4.58 5.95 19.79
C PHE A 277 5.71 5.78 20.80
N ALA A 278 6.26 6.89 21.31
CA ALA A 278 7.24 6.89 22.39
C ALA A 278 6.61 6.63 23.77
N ALA A 279 5.40 7.13 24.01
CA ALA A 279 4.76 7.10 25.32
C ALA A 279 4.00 5.80 25.63
N ILE A 280 3.61 5.02 24.60
CA ILE A 280 2.64 3.92 24.74
C ILE A 280 3.18 2.65 24.07
N PRO A 281 3.67 1.65 24.83
CA PRO A 281 4.40 0.50 24.28
C PRO A 281 3.61 -0.39 23.32
N ASN A 282 2.33 -0.67 23.63
CA ASN A 282 1.45 -1.53 22.83
C ASN A 282 0.64 -0.75 21.77
N LEU A 283 0.99 0.52 21.50
CA LEU A 283 0.41 1.27 20.38
C LEU A 283 0.81 0.62 19.05
N ASN A 284 -0.19 0.09 18.35
CA ASN A 284 -0.05 -0.58 17.08
C ASN A 284 -0.67 0.20 15.91
N GLY A 285 -1.67 1.07 16.13
CA GLY A 285 -2.30 1.85 15.05
C GLY A 285 -2.64 3.29 15.43
N LEU A 286 -2.35 4.26 14.55
CA LEU A 286 -2.71 5.66 14.71
C LEU A 286 -3.49 6.16 13.49
N TYR A 287 -4.73 6.59 13.69
CA TYR A 287 -5.65 6.90 12.60
C TYR A 287 -6.10 8.35 12.68
N TRP A 288 -5.70 9.17 11.72
CA TRP A 288 -6.22 10.53 11.58
C TRP A 288 -7.67 10.46 11.08
N VAL A 289 -8.56 11.27 11.67
CA VAL A 289 -9.97 11.25 11.27
C VAL A 289 -10.21 12.01 9.97
N ASP A 290 -11.09 11.45 9.15
CA ASP A 290 -11.57 12.05 7.90
C ASP A 290 -12.11 13.48 8.04
N PHE A 291 -12.69 13.84 9.19
CA PHE A 291 -13.26 15.18 9.45
C PHE A 291 -12.29 16.37 9.29
N SER A 292 -10.99 16.12 9.39
CA SER A 292 -9.95 17.15 9.40
C SER A 292 -8.77 16.82 8.50
N THR A 293 -8.89 15.79 7.65
CA THR A 293 -7.80 15.33 6.77
C THR A 293 -7.34 16.47 5.85
N GLU A 294 -8.25 17.24 5.27
CA GLU A 294 -7.93 18.39 4.43
C GLU A 294 -7.26 19.56 5.17
N LEU A 295 -7.19 19.55 6.51
CA LEU A 295 -6.51 20.63 7.25
C LEU A 295 -5.03 20.36 7.45
N VAL A 296 -4.57 19.15 7.13
CA VAL A 296 -3.21 18.68 7.37
C VAL A 296 -2.60 17.95 6.16
N PHE A 297 -3.41 17.59 5.17
CA PHE A 297 -3.01 16.90 3.93
C PHE A 297 -3.56 17.62 2.68
N ASP A 298 -3.80 18.93 2.74
CA ASP A 298 -4.28 19.77 1.62
C ASP A 298 -3.23 20.05 0.54
N ASP A 299 -1.94 19.95 0.87
CA ASP A 299 -0.85 20.06 -0.10
C ASP A 299 -0.76 18.85 -1.05
N ILE A 300 -1.66 17.87 -0.95
CA ILE A 300 -1.91 16.88 -2.01
C ILE A 300 -2.71 17.57 -3.12
N ASP A 301 -2.06 18.53 -3.76
CA ASP A 301 -2.59 19.22 -4.92
C ASP A 301 -2.52 18.24 -6.10
N THR A 302 -3.56 17.43 -6.24
CA THR A 302 -3.73 16.51 -7.38
C THR A 302 -3.87 17.25 -8.71
N GLU A 303 -4.05 18.59 -8.70
CA GLU A 303 -4.02 19.41 -9.91
C GLU A 303 -2.59 19.82 -10.29
N LYS A 304 -1.68 19.97 -9.31
CA LYS A 304 -0.27 20.34 -9.54
C LYS A 304 0.73 19.18 -9.53
N THR A 305 0.39 18.04 -8.94
CA THR A 305 1.24 16.86 -8.94
C THR A 305 0.42 15.62 -9.22
N THR A 306 1.02 14.63 -9.87
CA THR A 306 0.40 13.31 -9.91
C THR A 306 0.26 12.78 -8.49
N GLY A 307 -0.70 11.88 -8.29
CA GLY A 307 -0.57 10.94 -7.17
C GLY A 307 0.79 10.21 -7.23
N ASN A 308 1.17 9.57 -6.15
CA ASN A 308 2.35 8.73 -6.16
C ASN A 308 2.20 7.70 -7.32
N LEU A 309 3.16 7.66 -8.24
CA LEU A 309 3.11 6.81 -9.41
C LEU A 309 3.23 5.33 -9.05
N LEU A 310 3.67 4.98 -7.83
CA LEU A 310 3.49 3.63 -7.30
C LEU A 310 2.00 3.23 -7.31
N ALA A 311 1.15 4.16 -6.85
CA ALA A 311 -0.30 4.31 -7.00
C ALA A 311 -0.93 4.14 -8.38
N THR A 312 -0.42 4.98 -9.26
CA THR A 312 -1.22 5.57 -10.33
C THR A 312 -0.56 5.42 -11.68
N ALA A 313 0.59 4.75 -11.77
CA ALA A 313 1.18 4.35 -13.03
C ALA A 313 0.39 3.20 -13.67
N ARG A 314 0.55 3.03 -14.98
CA ARG A 314 -0.03 1.91 -15.73
C ARG A 314 0.56 0.58 -15.27
N GLU A 315 1.87 0.56 -15.03
CA GLU A 315 2.59 -0.63 -14.56
C GLU A 315 3.90 -0.26 -13.87
N TRP A 316 4.33 -1.14 -12.96
CA TRP A 316 5.69 -1.20 -12.47
C TRP A 316 6.28 -2.58 -12.77
N ARG A 317 7.51 -2.62 -13.31
CA ARG A 317 8.21 -3.88 -13.57
C ARG A 317 9.71 -3.74 -13.44
N ALA A 318 10.37 -4.77 -12.94
CA ALA A 318 11.81 -4.94 -13.04
C ALA A 318 12.17 -5.61 -14.37
N ALA A 319 13.23 -5.17 -15.03
CA ALA A 319 13.70 -5.68 -16.31
C ALA A 319 15.20 -5.90 -16.30
N THR A 320 15.66 -6.93 -17.02
CA THR A 320 17.07 -7.26 -17.18
C THR A 320 17.34 -7.76 -18.59
N ASP A 321 18.61 -7.70 -18.99
CA ASP A 321 19.07 -8.23 -20.26
C ASP A 321 18.98 -9.77 -20.39
N ARG A 322 19.34 -10.29 -21.57
CA ARG A 322 19.51 -11.74 -21.83
C ARG A 322 20.97 -12.20 -21.77
N LEU A 323 21.87 -11.34 -21.30
CA LEU A 323 23.32 -11.52 -21.23
C LEU A 323 23.76 -12.15 -19.90
N GLY A 324 22.90 -12.17 -18.89
CA GLY A 324 23.13 -12.87 -17.63
C GLY A 324 22.71 -12.08 -16.39
N SER A 325 22.27 -10.83 -16.56
CA SER A 325 21.76 -10.04 -15.44
C SER A 325 20.46 -10.66 -14.92
N ARG A 326 20.20 -10.45 -13.62
CA ARG A 326 18.99 -10.92 -12.94
C ARG A 326 18.55 -9.93 -11.88
N TYR A 327 17.34 -10.12 -11.37
CA TYR A 327 16.81 -9.35 -10.26
C TYR A 327 16.10 -10.25 -9.25
N GLU A 328 16.01 -9.77 -8.03
CA GLU A 328 15.31 -10.38 -6.91
C GLU A 328 14.37 -9.32 -6.32
N SER A 329 13.12 -9.71 -6.06
CA SER A 329 12.13 -8.89 -5.36
C SER A 329 11.47 -9.76 -4.29
N GLY A 330 10.78 -9.13 -3.34
CA GLY A 330 9.82 -9.87 -2.51
C GLY A 330 8.68 -10.46 -3.35
N ASP A 331 7.69 -11.04 -2.68
CA ASP A 331 6.50 -11.64 -3.29
C ASP A 331 5.78 -10.73 -4.30
N ARG A 332 5.85 -9.42 -4.04
CA ARG A 332 5.40 -8.37 -4.94
C ARG A 332 6.52 -7.36 -5.12
N LEU A 333 6.59 -6.77 -6.32
CA LEU A 333 7.55 -5.71 -6.61
C LEU A 333 7.30 -4.48 -5.73
N ILE A 334 6.04 -4.12 -5.54
CA ILE A 334 5.59 -3.07 -4.61
C ILE A 334 5.01 -3.75 -3.37
N ASN A 335 5.57 -3.44 -2.21
CA ASN A 335 5.10 -3.96 -0.93
C ASN A 335 5.05 -2.83 0.11
N CYS A 336 3.91 -2.66 0.77
CA CYS A 336 3.65 -1.58 1.74
C CYS A 336 4.08 -0.19 1.23
N GLY A 337 3.68 0.17 0.00
CA GLY A 337 4.04 1.47 -0.59
C GLY A 337 5.51 1.62 -1.01
N VAL A 338 6.29 0.53 -1.03
CA VAL A 338 7.70 0.56 -1.45
C VAL A 338 7.94 -0.41 -2.61
N ALA A 339 8.40 0.11 -3.74
CA ALA A 339 8.98 -0.71 -4.80
C ALA A 339 10.40 -1.10 -4.39
N GLU A 340 10.67 -2.39 -4.22
CA GLU A 340 11.98 -2.91 -3.79
C GLU A 340 12.50 -3.98 -4.76
N VAL A 341 13.72 -3.79 -5.22
CA VAL A 341 14.40 -4.72 -6.12
C VAL A 341 15.90 -4.74 -5.87
N THR A 342 16.47 -5.94 -5.81
CA THR A 342 17.91 -6.17 -5.82
C THR A 342 18.33 -6.64 -7.20
N TYR A 343 19.23 -5.91 -7.84
CA TYR A 343 19.77 -6.26 -9.14
C TYR A 343 21.14 -6.90 -9.03
N HIS A 344 21.40 -7.85 -9.93
CA HIS A 344 22.72 -8.40 -10.17
C HIS A 344 23.03 -8.26 -11.66
N GLN A 345 23.85 -7.28 -12.00
CA GLN A 345 24.25 -6.98 -13.37
C GLN A 345 25.45 -7.84 -13.77
N ALA A 346 25.36 -8.48 -14.94
CA ALA A 346 26.47 -9.20 -15.54
C ALA A 346 27.56 -8.23 -16.02
N ALA A 347 28.80 -8.71 -16.20
CA ALA A 347 29.83 -7.93 -16.88
C ALA A 347 29.57 -7.82 -18.39
N ILE A 348 30.11 -6.77 -19.02
CA ILE A 348 30.10 -6.59 -20.46
C ILE A 348 30.73 -7.78 -21.17
N SER A 349 30.13 -8.18 -22.31
CA SER A 349 30.62 -9.29 -23.12
C SER A 349 30.61 -8.94 -24.60
N ASP A 350 31.16 -9.84 -25.41
CA ASP A 350 31.08 -9.78 -26.88
C ASP A 350 29.62 -9.79 -27.40
N ARG A 351 28.67 -10.21 -26.57
CA ARG A 351 27.23 -10.22 -26.88
C ARG A 351 26.55 -8.85 -26.65
N GLY A 352 27.21 -7.90 -25.99
CA GLY A 352 26.69 -6.53 -25.80
C GLY A 352 26.83 -6.00 -24.37
N PHE A 353 26.22 -4.83 -24.16
CA PHE A 353 26.16 -4.15 -22.87
C PHE A 353 25.02 -4.73 -22.01
N PRO A 354 25.31 -5.06 -20.74
CA PRO A 354 24.30 -5.52 -19.79
C PRO A 354 23.38 -4.35 -19.37
N PHE A 355 22.17 -4.66 -18.92
CA PHE A 355 21.26 -3.69 -18.33
C PHE A 355 20.37 -4.29 -17.25
N VAL A 356 20.03 -3.45 -16.28
CA VAL A 356 19.07 -3.69 -15.21
C VAL A 356 18.23 -2.43 -15.01
N GLU A 357 16.90 -2.53 -14.97
CA GLU A 357 16.03 -1.35 -14.97
C GLU A 357 14.73 -1.59 -14.20
N LEU A 358 14.40 -0.69 -13.26
CA LEU A 358 13.07 -0.60 -12.67
C LEU A 358 12.25 0.39 -13.49
N ILE A 359 11.14 -0.05 -14.05
CA ILE A 359 10.38 0.70 -15.05
C ILE A 359 9.01 1.06 -14.48
N CYS A 360 8.73 2.36 -14.44
CA CYS A 360 7.42 2.93 -14.17
C CYS A 360 6.76 3.31 -15.50
N GLY A 361 5.86 2.48 -16.01
CA GLY A 361 5.08 2.74 -17.22
C GLY A 361 3.95 3.71 -16.92
N LEU A 362 3.93 4.86 -17.58
CA LEU A 362 2.97 5.93 -17.30
C LEU A 362 1.60 5.62 -17.92
N ASN A 363 0.53 6.11 -17.28
CA ASN A 363 -0.83 6.06 -17.84
C ASN A 363 -0.99 7.04 -19.02
N ASP A 364 -0.37 8.21 -18.90
CA ASP A 364 -0.28 9.24 -19.94
C ASP A 364 1.17 9.65 -20.16
N ASN A 365 1.44 10.42 -21.21
CA ASN A 365 2.78 10.97 -21.44
C ASN A 365 3.10 12.15 -20.51
N ILE A 366 4.34 12.67 -20.59
CA ILE A 366 4.79 13.74 -19.68
C ILE A 366 4.49 15.16 -20.20
N ALA A 367 3.68 15.34 -21.26
CA ALA A 367 3.49 16.65 -21.92
C ALA A 367 2.99 17.76 -21.00
N ASN A 368 2.14 17.43 -20.03
CA ASN A 368 1.56 18.38 -19.09
C ASN A 368 2.43 18.64 -17.85
N TYR A 369 3.66 18.12 -17.81
CA TYR A 369 4.53 18.15 -16.64
C TYR A 369 5.86 18.87 -16.92
N SER A 370 6.36 19.60 -15.93
CA SER A 370 7.66 20.28 -15.97
C SER A 370 8.79 19.43 -15.37
N GLY A 371 8.47 18.56 -14.43
CA GLY A 371 9.45 17.76 -13.72
C GLY A 371 8.80 16.79 -12.75
N GLY A 372 9.44 16.54 -11.61
CA GLY A 372 8.92 15.63 -10.60
C GLY A 372 9.78 15.52 -9.35
N SER A 373 9.43 14.54 -8.53
CA SER A 373 10.19 14.15 -7.35
C SER A 373 10.28 12.64 -7.22
N ILE A 374 11.38 12.16 -6.64
CA ILE A 374 11.55 10.76 -6.26
C ILE A 374 12.09 10.67 -4.83
N THR A 375 11.52 9.79 -4.03
CA THR A 375 12.05 9.40 -2.71
C THR A 375 12.54 7.96 -2.75
N TYR A 376 13.86 7.76 -2.57
CA TYR A 376 14.52 6.47 -2.79
C TYR A 376 15.61 6.15 -1.75
N LYS A 377 16.02 4.87 -1.73
CA LYS A 377 17.28 4.34 -1.18
C LYS A 377 17.98 3.55 -2.27
N CYS A 378 19.26 3.77 -2.46
CA CYS A 378 20.07 3.03 -3.43
C CYS A 378 21.52 3.01 -2.96
N ASP A 379 22.12 1.82 -2.91
CA ASP A 379 23.53 1.58 -2.54
C ASP A 379 24.52 1.95 -3.67
N SER A 380 24.00 2.37 -4.83
CA SER A 380 24.76 3.00 -5.91
C SER A 380 24.11 4.33 -6.33
N ASP A 381 24.85 5.17 -7.06
CA ASP A 381 24.24 6.29 -7.77
C ASP A 381 23.08 5.78 -8.64
N LEU A 382 22.06 6.61 -8.87
CA LEU A 382 20.84 6.24 -9.56
C LEU A 382 20.67 7.11 -10.81
N LEU A 383 20.49 6.46 -11.95
CA LEU A 383 20.06 7.10 -13.19
C LEU A 383 18.54 7.10 -13.27
N ILE A 384 17.95 8.28 -13.44
CA ILE A 384 16.56 8.46 -13.82
C ILE A 384 16.55 8.69 -15.33
N LYS A 385 15.85 7.87 -16.11
CA LYS A 385 15.78 8.00 -17.58
C LYS A 385 14.36 8.22 -18.07
N LEU A 386 14.21 8.98 -19.16
CA LEU A 386 12.95 9.18 -19.86
C LEU A 386 12.86 8.26 -21.08
N SER A 387 11.93 7.30 -21.03
CA SER A 387 11.65 6.39 -22.14
C SER A 387 10.81 7.09 -23.19
N GLN A 388 11.48 7.66 -24.19
CA GLN A 388 10.86 8.28 -25.35
C GLN A 388 10.83 7.31 -26.52
N SER A 389 9.67 7.16 -27.16
CA SER A 389 9.45 6.23 -28.28
C SER A 389 10.29 6.53 -29.55
N ASP A 390 10.84 7.74 -29.68
CA ASP A 390 11.82 8.09 -30.72
C ASP A 390 13.15 7.34 -30.57
N PHE A 391 13.41 6.77 -29.40
CA PHE A 391 14.54 5.87 -29.14
C PHE A 391 14.06 4.42 -29.05
N GLY A 392 14.86 3.49 -29.57
CA GLY A 392 14.54 2.06 -29.58
C GLY A 392 13.96 1.56 -30.91
N PRO A 393 13.30 0.38 -30.96
CA PRO A 393 13.01 -0.33 -32.21
C PRO A 393 12.10 0.42 -33.17
N ALA A 394 11.16 1.18 -32.64
CA ALA A 394 10.21 1.96 -33.43
C ALA A 394 10.77 3.32 -33.87
N GLY A 395 11.85 3.77 -33.24
CA GLY A 395 12.53 5.03 -33.51
C GLY A 395 13.90 4.81 -34.16
N ASN A 396 14.93 5.47 -33.63
CA ASN A 396 16.27 5.45 -34.22
C ASN A 396 17.15 4.24 -33.82
N SER A 397 16.61 3.29 -33.03
CA SER A 397 17.29 2.07 -32.55
C SER A 397 18.49 2.27 -31.60
N THR A 398 18.70 3.47 -31.05
CA THR A 398 19.91 3.78 -30.25
C THR A 398 19.76 3.61 -28.75
N TYR A 399 18.51 3.57 -28.22
CA TYR A 399 18.18 3.50 -26.79
C TYR A 399 18.95 4.51 -25.92
N SER A 400 19.42 5.61 -26.51
CA SER A 400 20.18 6.66 -25.82
C SER A 400 19.22 7.64 -25.15
N HIS A 401 18.50 7.15 -24.16
CA HIS A 401 17.50 7.90 -23.42
C HIS A 401 18.12 9.12 -22.72
N TYR A 402 17.32 10.17 -22.58
CA TYR A 402 17.64 11.30 -21.73
C TYR A 402 17.68 10.84 -20.27
N GLN A 403 18.70 11.27 -19.53
CA GLN A 403 18.97 10.80 -18.18
C GLN A 403 19.44 11.91 -17.24
N LEU A 404 19.15 11.72 -15.95
CA LEU A 404 19.63 12.50 -14.82
C LEU A 404 20.29 11.55 -13.82
N LEU A 405 21.49 11.90 -13.35
CA LEU A 405 22.21 11.13 -12.33
C LEU A 405 21.96 11.77 -10.96
N VAL A 406 21.53 10.96 -9.99
CA VAL A 406 21.36 11.37 -8.58
C VAL A 406 22.24 10.47 -7.69
N PRO A 407 22.80 11.01 -6.59
CA PRO A 407 23.81 10.31 -5.80
C PRO A 407 23.23 9.11 -5.03
N ALA A 408 24.06 8.11 -4.74
CA ALA A 408 23.70 7.00 -3.85
C ALA A 408 23.19 7.52 -2.48
N SER A 409 22.27 6.77 -1.87
CA SER A 409 21.78 7.07 -0.53
C SER A 409 21.34 5.81 0.22
N GLU A 410 22.00 5.53 1.34
CA GLU A 410 21.61 4.49 2.30
C GLU A 410 20.37 4.89 3.12
N GLU A 411 20.07 6.20 3.17
CA GLU A 411 18.89 6.76 3.82
C GLU A 411 17.84 7.24 2.82
N TRP A 412 16.60 7.41 3.29
CA TRP A 412 15.52 7.88 2.43
C TRP A 412 15.85 9.29 1.98
N ASN A 413 16.10 9.45 0.68
CA ASN A 413 16.47 10.72 0.08
C ASN A 413 15.42 11.13 -0.94
N THR A 414 14.97 12.38 -0.85
CA THR A 414 14.05 12.97 -1.82
C THR A 414 14.81 13.92 -2.73
N VAL A 415 14.73 13.66 -4.04
CA VAL A 415 15.29 14.54 -5.07
C VAL A 415 14.16 15.08 -5.92
N TYR A 416 14.19 16.39 -6.15
CA TYR A 416 13.35 17.09 -7.12
C TYR A 416 14.14 17.28 -8.41
N PHE A 417 13.48 17.17 -9.55
CA PHE A 417 14.10 17.32 -10.85
C PHE A 417 13.20 18.09 -11.80
N ASP A 418 13.82 18.85 -12.70
CA ASP A 418 13.17 19.45 -13.87
C ASP A 418 13.54 18.63 -15.12
N PHE A 419 12.60 18.45 -16.06
CA PHE A 419 12.91 17.74 -17.29
C PHE A 419 13.96 18.44 -18.15
N ASP A 420 14.16 19.75 -17.98
CA ASP A 420 15.24 20.51 -18.64
C ASP A 420 16.64 20.14 -18.11
N GLU A 421 16.75 19.48 -16.96
CA GLU A 421 18.02 19.00 -16.39
C GLU A 421 18.48 17.67 -17.02
N PHE A 422 17.60 16.97 -17.74
CA PHE A 422 17.94 15.69 -18.35
C PHE A 422 18.80 15.90 -19.60
N ALA A 423 19.85 15.10 -19.71
CA ALA A 423 20.77 15.13 -20.85
C ALA A 423 20.91 13.76 -21.49
N GLN A 424 21.22 13.72 -22.78
CA GLN A 424 21.66 12.47 -23.40
C GLN A 424 23.06 12.11 -22.92
N PRO A 425 23.37 10.80 -22.80
CA PRO A 425 24.69 10.36 -22.40
C PRO A 425 25.77 10.72 -23.43
N ASP A 426 27.00 10.91 -22.98
CA ASP A 426 28.14 11.27 -23.84
C ASP A 426 28.45 10.25 -24.94
N TRP A 427 28.02 9.01 -24.77
CA TRP A 427 28.16 7.95 -25.78
C TRP A 427 27.04 7.96 -26.82
N ALA A 428 25.98 8.74 -26.65
CA ALA A 428 24.85 8.79 -27.57
C ALA A 428 25.34 9.13 -28.99
N PRO A 429 24.90 8.42 -30.04
CA PRO A 429 25.33 8.72 -31.40
C PRO A 429 24.76 10.06 -31.88
N GLU A 430 25.41 10.68 -32.86
CA GLU A 430 25.02 12.02 -33.36
C GLU A 430 23.56 12.10 -33.82
N VAL A 431 23.04 11.01 -34.43
CA VAL A 431 21.63 10.93 -34.83
C VAL A 431 20.68 11.08 -33.65
N SER A 432 21.02 10.55 -32.47
CA SER A 432 20.21 10.71 -31.26
C SER A 432 20.31 12.11 -30.69
N ARG A 433 21.51 12.70 -30.68
CA ARG A 433 21.74 14.06 -30.13
C ARG A 433 20.96 15.14 -30.86
N SER A 434 20.51 14.85 -32.08
CA SER A 434 19.66 15.74 -32.86
C SER A 434 18.17 15.70 -32.48
N ILE A 435 17.74 14.71 -31.70
CA ILE A 435 16.35 14.53 -31.27
C ILE A 435 16.18 15.13 -29.86
N PRO A 436 15.42 16.22 -29.69
CA PRO A 436 15.15 16.79 -28.37
C PRO A 436 14.23 15.87 -27.53
N ILE A 437 14.05 16.20 -26.25
CA ILE A 437 12.95 15.63 -25.46
C ILE A 437 11.63 16.04 -26.11
N VAL A 438 10.84 15.04 -26.53
CA VAL A 438 9.48 15.18 -27.02
C VAL A 438 8.56 14.59 -25.95
N LYS A 439 8.04 15.45 -25.07
CA LYS A 439 7.32 15.03 -23.86
C LYS A 439 6.10 14.14 -24.18
N GLU A 440 5.43 14.36 -25.30
CA GLU A 440 4.30 13.57 -25.78
C GLU A 440 4.67 12.11 -26.10
N ASN A 441 5.95 11.88 -26.40
CA ASN A 441 6.48 10.58 -26.78
C ASN A 441 7.11 9.84 -25.61
N VAL A 442 7.18 10.45 -24.42
CA VAL A 442 7.69 9.80 -23.20
C VAL A 442 6.57 9.07 -22.50
N ASP A 443 6.68 7.74 -22.39
CA ASP A 443 5.63 6.87 -21.84
C ASP A 443 6.06 6.08 -20.60
N ALA A 444 7.31 6.24 -20.16
CA ALA A 444 7.83 5.59 -18.97
C ALA A 444 9.03 6.34 -18.36
N VAL A 445 9.20 6.19 -17.04
CA VAL A 445 10.38 6.61 -16.29
C VAL A 445 11.15 5.36 -15.87
N TYR A 446 12.45 5.28 -16.21
CA TYR A 446 13.30 4.16 -15.85
C TYR A 446 14.23 4.57 -14.72
N LEU A 447 14.37 3.72 -13.71
CA LEU A 447 15.25 3.91 -12.56
C LEU A 447 16.32 2.82 -12.59
N VAL A 448 17.56 3.24 -12.75
CA VAL A 448 18.67 2.36 -13.11
C VAL A 448 19.86 2.60 -12.18
N PRO A 449 20.19 1.65 -11.29
CA PRO A 449 21.44 1.71 -10.53
C PRO A 449 22.64 1.89 -11.47
N ALA A 450 23.45 2.91 -11.22
CA ALA A 450 24.64 3.25 -12.01
C ALA A 450 25.80 2.29 -11.65
N LEU A 451 25.66 1.05 -12.11
CA LEU A 451 26.62 -0.03 -11.88
C LEU A 451 27.75 0.00 -12.90
N ASP A 452 28.96 -0.34 -12.44
CA ASP A 452 30.08 -0.62 -13.33
C ASP A 452 29.77 -1.84 -14.22
N TYR A 453 29.88 -1.67 -15.53
CA TYR A 453 29.63 -2.72 -16.51
C TYR A 453 30.89 -3.54 -16.83
N GLU A 454 32.08 -3.13 -16.40
CA GLU A 454 33.31 -3.90 -16.62
C GLU A 454 33.38 -5.15 -15.74
N THR A 455 32.68 -5.13 -14.60
CA THR A 455 32.63 -6.23 -13.63
C THR A 455 31.20 -6.62 -13.31
N GLU A 456 31.00 -7.83 -12.77
CA GLU A 456 29.72 -8.17 -12.15
C GLU A 456 29.50 -7.25 -10.94
N ALA A 457 28.31 -6.68 -10.85
CA ALA A 457 27.97 -5.72 -9.80
C ALA A 457 26.51 -5.91 -9.36
N SER A 458 26.20 -5.46 -8.15
CA SER A 458 24.84 -5.54 -7.60
C SER A 458 24.48 -4.26 -6.90
N ALA A 459 23.19 -3.94 -6.93
CA ALA A 459 22.63 -2.81 -6.19
C ALA A 459 21.20 -3.13 -5.73
N THR A 460 20.83 -2.60 -4.58
CA THR A 460 19.47 -2.64 -4.05
C THR A 460 18.83 -1.27 -4.21
N LEU A 461 17.75 -1.21 -4.99
CA LEU A 461 16.95 -0.01 -5.17
C LEU A 461 15.63 -0.15 -4.44
N LYS A 462 15.31 0.86 -3.62
CA LYS A 462 13.99 1.05 -3.01
C LYS A 462 13.42 2.40 -3.40
N VAL A 463 12.15 2.45 -3.80
CA VAL A 463 11.44 3.68 -4.13
C VAL A 463 10.14 3.68 -3.35
N LYS A 464 9.88 4.74 -2.57
CA LYS A 464 8.62 4.88 -1.82
C LYS A 464 7.72 6.00 -2.34
N ASP A 465 8.27 6.90 -3.16
CA ASP A 465 7.49 7.96 -3.79
C ASP A 465 8.12 8.33 -5.14
N LEU A 466 7.29 8.42 -6.18
CA LEU A 466 7.64 9.00 -7.47
C LEU A 466 6.46 9.82 -7.97
N ARG A 467 6.64 11.11 -8.22
CA ARG A 467 5.57 12.01 -8.68
C ARG A 467 6.04 12.88 -9.83
N LEU A 468 5.10 13.27 -10.70
CA LEU A 468 5.33 14.30 -11.71
C LEU A 468 4.67 15.59 -11.28
N THR A 469 5.31 16.72 -11.57
CA THR A 469 4.84 18.07 -11.25
C THR A 469 4.30 18.72 -12.51
N ALA A 470 3.08 19.23 -12.46
CA ALA A 470 2.42 19.91 -13.57
C ALA A 470 3.23 21.12 -14.03
N GLY A 471 3.28 21.33 -15.34
CA GLY A 471 3.80 22.56 -15.93
C GLY A 471 2.88 23.73 -15.64
N ASN A 472 3.44 24.89 -15.29
CA ASN A 472 2.69 26.14 -15.16
C ASN A 472 2.10 26.63 -16.48
#